data_AF-A0A349H1J4-F1
#
_entry.id   AF-A0A349H1J4-F1
#
_cell.length_a   1.000
_cell.length_b   1.000
_cell.length_c   1.000
_cell.angle_alpha   90.00
_cell.angle_beta   90.00
_cell.angle_gamma   90.00
#
_symmetry.space_group_name_H-M   'P 1'
#
loop_
_entity.id
_entity.type
_entity.pdbx_description
1 polymer ?
#
loop_
_entity_poly.entity_id
_entity_poly.type
_entity_poly.pdbx_seq_one_letter_code
_entity_poly.pdbx_strand_id
1 'polypeptide(L)' 'SSRRSAAIKLGVRGYTHPSLVTDQYLVRVSYRKRVHRDWLFLEIEPGLDFFREDDFKTTPLINIHLDIVIGAFDRL' A
#
# COMPACT_ATOMS: atom_id res chain seq x y z
N SER A 1 9.35 14.26 17.90
CA SER A 1 9.87 13.98 16.55
C SER A 1 8.75 13.36 15.70
N SER A 2 8.36 13.97 14.58
CA SER A 2 7.30 13.45 13.69
C SER A 2 7.90 12.35 12.80
N ARG A 3 7.57 11.09 13.06
CA ARG A 3 8.03 9.97 12.23
C ARG A 3 7.21 9.94 10.94
N ARG A 4 7.86 10.22 9.82
CA ARG A 4 7.32 10.10 8.46
C ARG A 4 8.09 8.98 7.76
N SER A 5 7.42 8.20 6.93
CA SER A 5 8.05 7.18 6.10
C SER A 5 7.48 7.24 4.70
N ALA A 6 8.37 7.11 3.71
CA ALA A 6 7.99 6.97 2.31
C ALA A 6 8.57 5.66 1.78
N ALA A 7 7.81 4.98 0.94
CA ALA A 7 8.23 3.73 0.30
C ALA A 7 7.73 3.67 -1.14
N ILE A 8 8.51 3.06 -2.02
CA ILE A 8 8.09 2.67 -3.36
C ILE A 8 7.85 1.17 -3.33
N LYS A 9 6.70 0.70 -3.82
CA LYS A 9 6.37 -0.72 -3.92
C LYS A 9 6.19 -1.09 -5.39
N LEU A 10 6.87 -2.16 -5.80
CA LEU A 10 6.72 -2.79 -7.10
C LEU A 10 6.27 -4.22 -6.85
N GLY A 11 5.28 -4.71 -7.60
CA GLY A 11 4.74 -6.04 -7.38
C GLY A 11 4.25 -6.70 -8.66
N VAL A 12 4.27 -8.03 -8.63
CA VAL A 12 3.72 -8.90 -9.67
C VAL A 12 2.81 -9.90 -8.98
N ARG A 13 1.57 -10.02 -9.47
CA ARG A 13 0.61 -11.02 -9.01
C ARG A 13 0.29 -11.93 -10.19
N GLY A 14 0.14 -13.22 -9.93
CA GLY A 14 -0.23 -14.21 -10.94
C GLY A 14 -0.69 -15.50 -10.30
N TYR A 15 -1.26 -16.38 -11.12
CA TYR A 15 -1.67 -17.72 -10.73
C TYR A 15 -0.65 -18.73 -11.24
N THR A 16 -0.40 -19.81 -10.49
CA THR A 16 0.60 -20.84 -10.82
C THR A 16 -0.02 -22.15 -11.31
N HIS A 17 -1.29 -22.40 -11.02
CA HIS A 17 -2.04 -23.57 -11.48
C HIS A 17 -3.25 -23.13 -12.32
N PRO A 18 -3.54 -23.78 -13.47
CA PRO A 18 -2.82 -24.90 -14.08
C PRO A 18 -1.54 -24.50 -14.84
N SER A 19 -1.29 -23.21 -15.07
CA SER A 19 -0.07 -22.69 -15.71
C SER A 19 0.34 -21.35 -15.10
N LEU A 20 1.63 -21.00 -15.20
CA LEU A 20 2.14 -19.72 -14.69
C LEU A 20 1.64 -18.57 -15.55
N VAL A 21 0.73 -17.78 -14.99
CA VAL A 21 -0.02 -16.74 -15.70
C VAL A 21 0.02 -15.47 -14.84
N THR A 22 0.79 -14.46 -15.29
CA THR A 22 0.87 -13.15 -14.60
C THR A 22 -0.41 -12.35 -14.77
N ASP A 23 -1.11 -12.07 -13.67
CA ASP A 23 -2.42 -11.43 -13.65
C ASP A 23 -2.31 -9.90 -13.57
N GLN A 24 -1.37 -9.39 -12.79
CA GLN A 24 -1.27 -7.96 -12.49
C GLN A 24 0.18 -7.53 -12.24
N TYR A 25 0.54 -6.37 -12.76
CA TYR A 25 1.68 -5.60 -12.29
C TYR A 25 1.18 -4.39 -11.49
N LEU A 26 1.92 -4.02 -10.45
CA LEU A 26 1.58 -2.87 -9.62
C LEU A 26 2.79 -2.01 -9.33
N VAL A 27 2.53 -0.70 -9.31
CA VAL A 27 3.46 0.33 -8.83
C VAL A 27 2.72 1.17 -7.80
N ARG A 28 3.35 1.40 -6.65
CA ARG A 28 2.81 2.23 -5.56
C ARG A 28 3.85 3.16 -4.99
N VAL A 29 3.41 4.32 -4.55
CA VAL A 29 4.19 5.21 -3.69
C VAL A 29 3.42 5.37 -2.40
N SER A 30 3.92 4.84 -1.30
CA SER A 30 3.30 4.96 0.02
C SER A 30 3.95 6.10 0.80
N TYR A 31 3.12 6.99 1.34
CA TYR A 31 3.52 8.03 2.26
C TYR A 31 2.72 7.90 3.55
N ARG A 32 3.42 7.58 4.63
CA ARG A 32 2.85 7.39 5.96
C ARG A 32 3.34 8.45 6.92
N LYS A 33 2.41 9.04 7.66
CA LYS A 33 2.68 10.09 8.65
C LYS A 33 1.89 9.83 9.93
N ARG A 34 2.54 10.04 11.07
CA ARG A 34 1.86 10.18 12.36
C ARG A 34 1.09 11.50 12.42
N VAL A 35 -0.22 11.43 12.61
CA VAL A 35 -1.11 12.61 12.51
C VAL A 35 -1.22 13.36 13.84
N HIS A 36 -1.38 12.64 14.95
CA HIS A 36 -1.61 13.28 16.25
C HIS A 36 -0.64 12.78 17.34
N ARG A 37 -0.88 11.59 17.88
CA ARG A 37 -0.06 10.93 18.91
C ARG A 37 0.53 9.65 18.35
N ASP A 38 1.30 8.92 19.17
CA ASP A 38 1.85 7.60 18.81
C ASP A 38 0.77 6.55 18.50
N TRP A 39 -0.51 6.88 18.71
CA TRP A 39 -1.64 6.01 18.45
C TRP A 39 -2.36 6.27 17.11
N LEU A 40 -2.08 7.35 16.38
CA LEU A 40 -2.81 7.70 15.14
C LEU A 40 -1.87 7.91 13.94
N PHE A 41 -2.06 7.10 12.90
CA PHE A 41 -1.29 7.16 11.66
C PHE A 41 -2.20 7.26 10.44
N LEU A 42 -1.78 8.06 9.47
CA LEU A 42 -2.40 8.16 8.17
C LEU A 42 -1.38 7.74 7.12
N GLU A 43 -1.81 6.90 6.19
CA GLU A 43 -1.04 6.48 5.02
C GLU A 43 -1.85 6.78 3.77
N ILE A 44 -1.20 7.45 2.81
CA ILE A 44 -1.75 7.70 1.48
C ILE A 44 -0.83 6.98 0.50
N GLU A 45 -1.43 6.19 -0.38
CA GLU A 45 -0.71 5.40 -1.36
C GLU A 45 -1.36 5.56 -2.75
N PRO A 46 -0.94 6.57 -3.53
CA PRO A 46 -1.20 6.57 -4.97
C PRO A 46 -0.55 5.37 -5.65
N GLY A 47 -1.24 4.86 -6.67
CA GLY A 47 -0.86 3.64 -7.36
C GLY A 47 -1.30 3.59 -8.80
N LEU A 48 -0.60 2.75 -9.56
CA LEU A 48 -0.96 2.32 -10.90
C LEU A 48 -1.00 0.79 -10.92
N ASP A 49 -2.10 0.26 -11.43
CA ASP A 49 -2.28 -1.16 -11.72
C ASP A 49 -2.32 -1.41 -13.21
N PHE A 50 -1.84 -2.59 -13.59
CA PHE A 50 -1.84 -3.08 -14.95
C PHE A 50 -2.38 -4.52 -14.91
N PHE A 51 -3.69 -4.66 -15.07
CA PHE A 51 -4.35 -5.96 -15.04
C PHE A 51 -4.35 -6.60 -16.43
N ARG A 52 -4.11 -7.91 -16.49
CA ARG A 52 -4.17 -8.65 -17.76
C ARG A 52 -5.57 -8.60 -18.38
N GLU A 53 -6.63 -8.62 -17.57
CA GLU A 53 -8.03 -8.56 -18.04
C GLU A 53 -8.34 -7.28 -18.83
N ASP A 54 -7.60 -6.21 -18.54
CA ASP A 54 -7.71 -4.91 -19.21
C ASP A 54 -6.62 -4.70 -20.29
N ASP A 55 -6.01 -5.78 -20.80
CA ASP A 55 -4.87 -5.73 -21.73
C ASP A 55 -3.66 -4.96 -21.17
N PHE A 56 -3.43 -5.02 -19.85
CA PHE A 56 -2.41 -4.25 -19.13
C PHE A 56 -2.53 -2.73 -19.34
N LYS A 57 -3.75 -2.21 -19.59
CA LYS A 57 -3.99 -0.77 -19.55
C LYS A 57 -3.74 -0.22 -18.15
N THR A 58 -3.32 1.04 -18.10
CA THR A 58 -3.02 1.75 -16.85
C THR A 58 -4.31 2.05 -16.09
N THR A 59 -4.42 1.50 -14.88
CA THR A 59 -5.53 1.75 -13.96
C THR A 59 -5.02 2.53 -12.74
N PRO A 60 -5.23 3.86 -12.68
CA PRO A 60 -4.80 4.67 -11.54
C PRO A 60 -5.71 4.47 -10.32
N LEU A 61 -5.12 4.52 -9.12
CA LEU A 61 -5.84 4.45 -7.87
C LEU A 61 -5.15 5.22 -6.76
N ILE A 62 -5.89 5.45 -5.66
CA ILE A 62 -5.36 6.02 -4.43
C ILE A 62 -5.92 5.22 -3.26
N ASN A 63 -5.03 4.60 -2.48
CA ASN A 63 -5.39 3.96 -1.21
C ASN A 63 -5.17 4.96 -0.06
N ILE A 64 -6.10 4.99 0.89
CA ILE A 64 -6.00 5.80 2.10
C ILE A 64 -6.24 4.87 3.29
N HIS A 65 -5.24 4.74 4.17
CA HIS A 65 -5.34 3.95 5.38
C HIS A 65 -5.21 4.84 6.61
N LEU A 66 -6.11 4.63 7.57
CA LEU A 66 -6.10 5.28 8.88
C LEU A 66 -5.91 4.20 9.95
N ASP A 67 -4.76 4.20 10.62
CA ASP A 67 -4.46 3.25 11.68
C ASP A 67 -4.63 3.91 13.05
N ILE A 68 -5.46 3.29 13.88
CA ILE A 68 -5.72 3.70 15.28
C ILE A 68 -5.26 2.56 16.19
N VAL A 69 -4.26 2.81 17.03
CA VAL A 69 -3.75 1.84 18.00
C VAL A 69 -4.34 2.14 19.36
N ILE A 70 -5.19 1.26 19.89
CA ILE A 70 -5.85 1.43 21.20
C ILE A 70 -5.36 0.32 22.14
N GLY A 71 -4.66 0.70 23.20
CA GLY A 71 -4.11 -0.21 24.21
C GLY A 71 -3.12 0.48 25.14
N ALA A 72 -2.97 0.00 26.38
CA ALA A 72 -2.10 0.59 27.39
C ALA A 72 -0.62 0.49 26.96
N PHE A 73 -0.04 1.62 26.57
CA PHE A 73 1.41 1.78 26.48
C PHE A 73 1.97 1.94 27.89
N ASP A 74 2.14 0.84 28.62
CA ASP A 74 3.19 0.83 29.63
C ASP A 74 4.51 0.70 28.89
N ARG A 75 5.28 1.81 28.91
CA ARG A 75 6.65 1.86 28.40
C ARG A 75 7.48 0.87 29.22
N LEU A 76 8.07 -0.11 28.55
CA LEU A 76 9.34 -0.72 28.97
C LEU A 76 10.49 0.02 28.29
#